data_AF-A0A838P500-F1
#
_entry.id   AF-A0A838P500-F1
#
_cell.length_a   1.000
_cell.length_b   1.000
_cell.length_c   1.000
_cell.angle_alpha   90.00
_cell.angle_beta   90.00
_cell.angle_gamma   90.00
#
_symmetry.space_group_name_H-M   'P 1'
#
loop_
_entity.id
_entity.type
_entity.pdbx_description
1 polymer ?
#
loop_
_entity_poly.entity_id
_entity_poly.type
_entity_poly.pdbx_seq_one_letter_code
_entity_poly.pdbx_strand_id
1 'polypeptide(L)'
;MRNQNDVFPFSYTGQPFQANVTLSLPIFTGLSRSLRLSQARADEQDADEFARARRLQVRSDVHARYLGLQTSYQAIAVQAANRQAARDQLRLAQDRYRLGAGTSLEVSDAQNSVQQAEGDYVNAVYDYHKAVAALEAAVGRPLR
;
A
#
# COMPACT_ATOMS: atom_id res chain seq x y z
N MET A 1 -22.26 -49.42 89.83
CA MET A 1 -20.99 -49.68 89.12
C MET A 1 -21.24 -49.55 87.62
N ARG A 2 -20.39 -48.76 86.96
CA ARG A 2 -19.99 -48.76 85.54
C ARG A 2 -20.99 -48.34 84.44
N ASN A 3 -20.83 -47.07 84.06
CA ASN A 3 -20.99 -46.45 82.74
C ASN A 3 -20.83 -47.38 81.54
N GLN A 4 -21.66 -47.17 80.52
CA GLN A 4 -21.20 -46.80 79.16
C GLN A 4 -22.33 -46.08 78.42
N ASN A 5 -22.00 -44.93 77.84
CA ASN A 5 -22.89 -43.95 77.22
C ASN A 5 -22.55 -43.93 75.73
N ASP A 6 -23.47 -44.37 74.86
CA ASP A 6 -23.25 -44.50 73.41
C ASP A 6 -23.72 -43.27 72.63
N VAL A 7 -23.08 -42.13 72.89
CA VAL A 7 -23.35 -40.88 72.15
C VAL A 7 -22.22 -40.68 71.14
N PHE A 8 -22.54 -40.89 69.85
CA PHE A 8 -21.76 -40.63 68.62
C PHE A 8 -20.81 -41.73 68.09
N PRO A 9 -21.22 -42.53 67.08
CA PRO A 9 -20.30 -43.25 66.22
C PRO A 9 -19.83 -42.34 65.08
N PHE A 10 -18.67 -41.71 65.21
CA PHE A 10 -18.01 -41.03 64.09
C PHE A 10 -17.40 -42.09 63.16
N SER A 11 -18.13 -42.54 62.14
CA SER A 11 -17.53 -43.36 61.08
C SER A 11 -16.72 -42.45 60.14
N TYR A 12 -15.41 -42.44 60.32
CA TYR A 12 -14.47 -41.79 59.42
C TYR A 12 -14.36 -42.62 58.12
N THR A 13 -15.21 -42.34 57.13
CA THR A 13 -15.01 -42.90 55.79
C THR A 13 -13.94 -42.06 55.10
N GLY A 14 -12.67 -42.42 55.31
CA GLY A 14 -11.55 -41.77 54.63
C GLY A 14 -11.72 -41.93 53.12
N GLN A 15 -11.96 -40.83 52.40
CA GLN A 15 -11.92 -40.83 50.94
C GLN A 15 -10.46 -41.08 50.52
N PRO A 16 -10.16 -42.19 49.81
CA PRO A 16 -8.79 -42.49 49.42
C PRO A 16 -8.28 -41.42 48.44
N PHE A 17 -7.08 -40.91 48.68
CA PHE A 17 -6.38 -40.06 47.73
C PHE A 17 -6.06 -40.87 46.48
N GLN A 18 -6.51 -40.40 45.32
CA GLN A 18 -6.25 -41.01 44.03
C GLN A 18 -5.52 -40.02 43.12
N ALA A 19 -4.38 -40.46 42.58
CA ALA A 19 -3.62 -39.74 41.57
C ALA A 19 -3.38 -40.72 40.41
N ASN A 20 -3.82 -40.33 39.21
CA ASN A 20 -3.65 -41.11 38.00
C ASN A 20 -2.64 -40.42 37.08
N VAL A 21 -1.68 -41.18 36.57
CA VAL A 21 -0.76 -40.74 35.51
C VAL A 21 -1.04 -41.59 34.27
N THR A 22 -1.52 -40.95 33.21
CA THR A 22 -1.80 -41.62 31.94
C THR A 22 -0.73 -41.27 30.92
N LEU A 23 -0.06 -42.29 30.38
CA LEU A 23 0.87 -42.15 29.26
C LEU A 23 0.22 -42.75 28.00
N SER A 24 0.10 -41.96 26.94
CA SER A 24 -0.44 -42.40 25.65
C SER A 24 0.66 -42.34 24.59
N LEU A 25 1.02 -43.49 24.01
CA LEU A 25 1.97 -43.59 22.91
C LEU A 25 1.28 -44.31 21.73
N PRO A 26 0.82 -43.58 20.69
CA PRO A 26 0.15 -44.20 19.57
C PRO A 26 1.16 -44.99 18.71
N ILE A 27 0.98 -46.31 18.64
CA ILE A 27 1.87 -47.24 17.93
C ILE A 27 1.67 -47.22 16.40
N PHE A 28 0.47 -46.85 15.93
CA PHE A 28 0.17 -46.68 14.50
C PHE A 28 -0.91 -45.60 14.31
N THR A 29 -0.60 -44.54 13.56
CA THR A 29 -1.50 -43.38 13.37
C THR A 29 -2.13 -43.31 11.97
N GLY A 30 -2.14 -44.41 11.20
CA GLY A 30 -2.70 -44.43 9.84
C GLY A 30 -2.09 -43.37 8.91
N LEU A 31 -0.77 -43.18 8.95
CA LEU A 31 -0.02 -42.17 8.16
C LEU A 31 -0.32 -40.68 8.46
N SER A 32 -1.27 -40.36 9.35
CA SER A 32 -1.66 -38.96 9.65
C SER A 32 -0.51 -38.04 10.11
N ARG A 33 0.50 -38.58 10.79
CA ARG A 33 1.72 -37.83 11.15
C ARG A 33 2.53 -37.43 9.92
N SER A 34 2.68 -38.35 8.96
CA SER A 34 3.39 -38.09 7.69
C SER A 34 2.63 -37.07 6.84
N LEU A 35 1.31 -37.20 6.74
CA LEU A 35 0.46 -36.25 6.02
C LEU A 35 0.53 -34.85 6.63
N ARG A 36 0.44 -34.72 7.97
CA ARG A 36 0.60 -33.42 8.65
C ARG A 36 1.97 -32.80 8.43
N LEU A 37 3.03 -33.61 8.43
CA LEU A 37 4.37 -33.12 8.12
C LEU A 37 4.50 -32.67 6.65
N SER A 38 3.91 -33.42 5.72
CA SER A 38 3.87 -33.06 4.31
C SER A 38 3.09 -31.76 4.07
N GLN A 39 1.95 -31.58 4.74
CA GLN A 39 1.15 -30.36 4.69
C GLN A 39 1.94 -29.18 5.26
N ALA A 40 2.54 -29.34 6.44
CA ALA A 40 3.34 -28.26 7.06
C ALA A 40 4.52 -27.82 6.18
N ARG A 41 5.14 -28.75 5.43
CA ARG A 41 6.18 -28.42 4.45
C ARG A 41 5.63 -27.69 3.23
N ALA A 42 4.45 -28.05 2.75
CA ALA A 42 3.79 -27.32 1.66
C ALA A 42 3.40 -25.91 2.11
N ASP A 43 2.84 -25.76 3.32
CA ASP A 43 2.47 -24.46 3.89
C ASP A 43 3.71 -23.55 4.08
N GLU A 44 4.85 -24.12 4.48
CA GLU A 44 6.14 -23.42 4.54
C GLU A 44 6.59 -22.92 3.16
N GLN A 45 6.56 -23.79 2.14
CA GLN A 45 6.91 -23.43 0.77
C GLN A 45 5.99 -22.35 0.19
N ASP A 46 4.68 -22.46 0.45
CA ASP A 46 3.69 -21.46 0.04
C ASP A 46 3.95 -20.11 0.71
N ALA A 47 4.31 -20.11 2.01
CA ALA A 47 4.65 -18.89 2.73
C ALA A 47 5.91 -18.22 2.16
N ASP A 48 6.93 -19.00 1.81
CA ASP A 48 8.16 -18.51 1.18
C ASP A 48 7.89 -17.89 -0.20
N GLU A 49 7.10 -18.57 -1.04
CA GLU A 49 6.73 -18.04 -2.36
C GLU A 49 5.82 -16.81 -2.24
N PHE A 50 4.90 -16.77 -1.27
CA PHE A 50 4.11 -15.57 -0.98
C PHE A 50 4.98 -14.39 -0.58
N ALA A 51 5.97 -14.60 0.30
CA ALA A 51 6.92 -13.58 0.70
C ALA A 51 7.75 -13.10 -0.49
N ARG A 52 8.19 -14.02 -1.38
CA ARG A 52 8.91 -13.68 -2.61
C ARG A 52 8.04 -12.85 -3.55
N ALA A 53 6.80 -13.27 -3.81
CA ALA A 53 5.86 -12.54 -4.66
C ALA A 53 5.61 -11.12 -4.11
N ARG A 54 5.42 -10.98 -2.80
CA ARG A 54 5.22 -9.68 -2.15
C ARG A 54 6.44 -8.77 -2.31
N ARG A 55 7.66 -9.30 -2.17
CA ARG A 55 8.91 -8.53 -2.41
C ARG A 55 9.01 -8.05 -3.85
N LEU A 56 8.67 -8.90 -4.83
CA LEU A 56 8.66 -8.52 -6.24
C LEU A 56 7.63 -7.42 -6.51
N GLN A 57 6.42 -7.55 -5.95
CA GLN A 57 5.37 -6.55 -6.07
C GLN A 57 5.83 -5.20 -5.54
N VAL A 58 6.36 -5.13 -4.32
CA VAL A 58 6.86 -3.88 -3.73
C VAL A 58 7.96 -3.26 -4.61
N ARG A 59 8.91 -4.07 -5.09
CA ARG A 59 9.97 -3.58 -5.98
C ARG A 59 9.41 -2.99 -7.28
N SER A 60 8.43 -3.66 -7.89
CA SER A 60 7.78 -3.18 -9.12
C SER A 60 7.01 -1.89 -8.87
N ASP A 61 6.29 -1.81 -7.75
CA ASP A 61 5.49 -0.64 -7.38
C ASP A 61 6.40 0.57 -7.18
N VAL A 62 7.49 0.43 -6.40
CA VAL A 62 8.48 1.49 -6.19
C VAL A 62 9.09 1.94 -7.52
N HIS A 63 9.46 1.00 -8.38
CA HIS A 63 10.02 1.34 -9.69
C HIS A 63 9.03 2.11 -10.57
N ALA A 64 7.76 1.68 -10.61
CA ALA A 64 6.71 2.39 -11.34
C ALA A 64 6.48 3.81 -10.80
N ARG A 65 6.48 4.00 -9.47
CA ARG A 65 6.37 5.34 -8.86
C ARG A 65 7.56 6.23 -9.19
N TYR A 66 8.77 5.68 -9.19
CA TYR A 66 9.98 6.41 -9.56
C TYR A 66 9.92 6.89 -11.02
N LEU A 67 9.52 6.02 -11.95
CA LEU A 67 9.34 6.40 -13.35
C LEU A 67 8.24 7.46 -13.50
N GLY A 68 7.11 7.32 -12.81
CA GLY A 68 6.04 8.33 -12.81
C GLY A 68 6.51 9.70 -12.29
N LEU A 69 7.35 9.72 -11.26
CA LEU A 69 7.99 10.94 -10.77
C LEU A 69 8.88 11.57 -11.85
N GLN A 70 9.73 10.78 -12.50
CA GLN A 70 10.60 11.29 -13.56
C GLN A 70 9.79 11.84 -14.75
N THR A 71 8.72 11.15 -15.16
CA THR A 71 7.83 11.61 -16.23
C THR A 71 7.14 12.92 -15.86
N SER A 72 6.57 13.02 -14.65
CA SER A 72 5.91 14.25 -14.20
C SER A 72 6.87 15.44 -14.10
N TYR A 73 8.13 15.19 -13.68
CA TYR A 73 9.17 16.22 -13.68
C TYR A 73 9.47 16.73 -15.09
N GLN A 74 9.62 15.83 -16.07
CA GLN A 74 9.84 16.21 -17.46
C GLN A 74 8.63 16.95 -18.06
N ALA A 75 7.41 16.56 -17.68
CA ALA A 75 6.19 17.21 -18.14
C ALA A 75 6.12 18.70 -17.74
N ILE A 76 6.69 19.10 -16.59
CA ILE A 76 6.79 20.51 -16.20
C ILE A 76 7.53 21.33 -17.26
N ALA A 77 8.65 20.82 -17.77
CA ALA A 77 9.44 21.53 -18.79
C ALA A 77 8.67 21.65 -20.12
N VAL A 78 7.95 20.61 -20.51
CA VAL A 78 7.09 20.62 -21.70
C VAL A 78 5.97 21.66 -21.56
N GLN A 79 5.27 21.66 -20.43
CA GLN A 79 4.18 22.64 -20.21
C GLN A 79 4.70 24.07 -20.05
N ALA A 80 5.91 24.25 -19.51
CA ALA A 80 6.55 25.56 -19.48
C ALA A 80 6.80 26.11 -20.90
N ALA A 81 7.25 25.24 -21.82
CA ALA A 81 7.44 25.59 -23.22
C ALA A 81 6.11 25.90 -23.92
N ASN A 82 5.07 25.09 -23.69
CA ASN A 82 3.72 25.32 -24.24
C ASN A 82 3.14 26.67 -23.78
N ARG A 83 3.30 26.99 -22.48
CA ARG A 83 2.90 28.28 -21.92
C ARG A 83 3.63 29.44 -22.61
N GLN A 84 4.93 29.29 -22.86
CA GLN A 84 5.69 30.33 -23.56
C GLN A 84 5.20 30.49 -25.01
N ALA A 85 4.99 29.39 -25.72
CA ALA A 85 4.47 29.41 -27.09
C ALA A 85 3.10 30.10 -27.18
N ALA A 86 2.18 29.81 -26.26
CA ALA A 86 0.87 30.46 -26.19
C ALA A 86 0.99 31.98 -25.96
N ARG A 87 1.94 32.43 -25.12
CA ARG A 87 2.20 33.85 -24.88
C ARG A 87 2.74 34.55 -26.14
N ASP A 88 3.61 33.88 -26.89
CA ASP A 88 4.14 34.41 -28.14
C ASP A 88 3.06 34.47 -29.23
N GLN A 89 2.15 33.49 -29.29
CA GLN A 89 0.97 33.53 -30.16
C GLN A 89 0.04 34.68 -29.82
N LEU A 90 -0.21 34.95 -28.53
CA LEU A 90 -0.99 36.11 -28.11
C LEU A 90 -0.35 37.42 -28.56
N ARG A 91 0.98 37.55 -28.42
CA ARG A 91 1.70 38.74 -28.89
C ARG A 91 1.51 38.93 -30.40
N LEU A 92 1.67 37.88 -31.19
CA LEU A 92 1.46 37.92 -32.64
C LEU A 92 0.02 38.30 -33.01
N ALA A 93 -0.98 37.74 -32.33
CA ALA A 93 -2.39 38.06 -32.57
C ALA A 93 -2.69 39.53 -32.26
N GLN A 94 -2.16 40.06 -31.15
CA GLN A 94 -2.29 41.47 -30.79
C GLN A 94 -1.63 42.39 -31.83
N ASP A 95 -0.45 42.03 -32.34
CA ASP A 95 0.24 42.82 -33.35
C ASP A 95 -0.53 42.83 -34.68
N ARG A 96 -1.02 41.66 -35.13
CA ARG A 96 -1.88 41.57 -36.34
C ARG A 96 -3.15 42.40 -36.20
N TYR A 97 -3.80 42.36 -35.04
CA TYR A 97 -4.99 43.15 -34.77
C TYR A 97 -4.71 44.67 -34.83
N ARG A 98 -3.60 45.13 -34.22
CA ARG A 98 -3.17 46.54 -34.29
C ARG A 98 -2.88 47.02 -35.71
N LEU A 99 -2.35 46.14 -36.55
CA LEU A 99 -2.06 46.41 -37.96
C LEU A 99 -3.29 46.25 -38.89
N GLY A 100 -4.47 45.92 -38.34
CA GLY A 100 -5.68 45.68 -39.12
C GLY A 100 -5.68 44.38 -39.93
N ALA A 101 -4.67 43.53 -39.74
CA ALA A 101 -4.49 42.24 -40.42
C ALA A 101 -5.03 41.04 -39.62
N GLY A 102 -5.70 41.30 -38.50
CA GLY A 102 -6.27 40.31 -37.60
C GLY A 102 -7.56 40.81 -36.94
N THR A 103 -8.25 39.93 -36.23
CA THR A 103 -9.56 40.22 -35.61
C THR A 103 -9.50 40.23 -34.08
N SER A 104 -10.48 40.87 -33.43
CA SER A 104 -10.60 40.83 -31.97
C SER A 104 -10.89 39.41 -31.45
N LEU A 105 -11.54 38.57 -32.26
CA LEU A 105 -11.78 37.17 -31.95
C LEU A 105 -10.46 36.38 -31.87
N GLU A 106 -9.55 36.55 -32.84
CA GLU A 106 -8.23 35.90 -32.80
C GLU A 106 -7.44 36.27 -31.53
N VAL A 107 -7.53 37.53 -31.08
CA VAL A 107 -6.90 37.96 -29.82
C VAL A 107 -7.55 37.28 -28.62
N SER A 108 -8.88 37.21 -28.57
CA SER A 108 -9.61 36.56 -27.48
C SER A 108 -9.30 35.07 -27.41
N ASP A 109 -9.21 34.38 -28.55
CA ASP A 109 -8.86 32.96 -28.62
C ASP A 109 -7.42 32.72 -28.14
N ALA A 110 -6.48 33.57 -28.54
CA ALA A 110 -5.11 33.49 -28.07
C ALA A 110 -4.99 33.77 -26.56
N GLN A 111 -5.80 34.67 -26.00
CA GLN A 111 -5.87 34.89 -24.55
C GLN A 111 -6.37 33.63 -23.83
N ASN A 112 -7.42 32.99 -24.34
CA ASN A 112 -7.92 31.74 -23.78
C ASN A 112 -6.85 30.63 -23.82
N SER A 113 -6.10 30.52 -24.93
CA SER A 113 -5.00 29.56 -25.05
C SER A 113 -3.89 29.81 -24.01
N VAL A 114 -3.54 31.08 -23.75
CA VAL A 114 -2.58 31.41 -22.66
C VAL A 114 -3.11 30.97 -21.30
N GLN A 115 -4.39 31.22 -21.00
CA GLN A 115 -4.97 30.81 -19.71
C GLN A 115 -4.99 29.29 -19.56
N GLN A 116 -5.35 28.57 -20.61
CA GLN A 116 -5.31 27.10 -20.62
C GLN A 116 -3.89 26.59 -20.38
N ALA A 117 -2.89 27.12 -21.11
CA ALA A 117 -1.50 26.68 -20.97
C ALA A 117 -0.90 27.02 -19.59
N GLU A 118 -1.32 28.12 -18.96
CA GLU A 118 -0.94 28.41 -17.57
C GLU A 118 -1.55 27.38 -16.61
N GLY A 119 -2.83 27.03 -16.79
CA GLY A 119 -3.49 25.98 -16.02
C GLY A 119 -2.81 24.62 -16.17
N ASP A 120 -2.45 24.24 -17.39
CA ASP A 120 -1.75 22.99 -17.69
C ASP A 120 -0.35 22.93 -17.06
N TYR A 121 0.37 24.06 -17.06
CA TYR A 121 1.65 24.18 -16.37
C TYR A 121 1.51 24.01 -14.84
N VAL A 122 0.54 24.67 -14.24
CA VAL A 122 0.26 24.55 -12.81
C VAL A 122 -0.11 23.11 -12.45
N ASN A 123 -0.97 22.46 -13.25
CA ASN A 123 -1.34 21.06 -13.07
C ASN A 123 -0.11 20.13 -13.15
N ALA A 124 0.80 20.34 -14.10
CA ALA A 124 2.01 19.53 -14.20
C ALA A 124 2.91 19.65 -12.95
N VAL A 125 3.01 20.84 -12.36
CA VAL A 125 3.75 21.03 -11.09
C VAL A 125 3.07 20.29 -9.94
N TYR A 126 1.73 20.36 -9.84
CA TYR A 126 0.99 19.59 -8.83
C TYR A 126 1.11 18.08 -9.03
N ASP A 127 1.08 17.61 -10.27
CA ASP A 127 1.25 16.19 -10.60
C ASP A 127 2.62 15.67 -10.18
N TYR A 128 3.68 16.48 -10.35
CA TYR A 128 5.00 16.16 -9.82
C TYR A 128 5.01 16.00 -8.30
N HIS A 129 4.41 16.93 -7.56
CA HIS A 129 4.33 16.82 -6.09
C HIS A 129 3.51 15.60 -5.64
N LYS A 130 2.42 15.27 -6.35
CA LYS A 130 1.66 14.03 -6.11
C LYS A 130 2.52 12.79 -6.38
N ALA A 131 3.35 12.82 -7.43
CA ALA A 131 4.26 11.72 -7.74
C ALA A 131 5.35 11.55 -6.68
N VAL A 132 5.87 12.65 -6.11
CA VAL A 132 6.79 12.60 -4.96
C VAL A 132 6.11 11.89 -3.78
N ALA A 133 4.92 12.34 -3.39
CA ALA A 133 4.18 11.74 -2.27
C ALA A 133 3.85 10.25 -2.52
N ALA A 134 3.53 9.88 -3.76
CA ALA A 134 3.27 8.49 -4.14
C ALA A 134 4.53 7.62 -4.03
N LEU A 135 5.71 8.16 -4.36
CA LEU A 135 6.98 7.46 -4.18
C LEU A 135 7.35 7.33 -2.70
N GLU A 136 7.18 8.40 -1.91
CA GLU A 136 7.37 8.36 -0.44
C GLU A 136 6.52 7.28 0.22
N ALA A 137 5.24 7.19 -0.17
CA ALA A 137 4.32 6.16 0.32
C ALA A 137 4.77 4.74 -0.09
N ALA A 138 5.31 4.56 -1.29
CA ALA A 138 5.79 3.26 -1.76
C ALA A 138 7.09 2.81 -1.06
N VAL A 139 7.97 3.76 -0.72
CA VAL A 139 9.24 3.48 -0.01
C VAL A 139 9.04 3.40 1.51
N GLY A 140 7.95 3.97 2.04
CA GLY A 140 7.62 3.95 3.46
C GLY A 140 8.37 5.00 4.30
N ARG A 141 8.94 6.02 3.66
CA ARG A 141 9.62 7.15 4.33
C ARG A 141 9.52 8.43 3.50
N PRO A 142 9.57 9.62 4.14
CA PRO A 142 9.70 10.88 3.43
C PRO A 142 11.07 10.98 2.73
N LEU A 143 11.11 11.69 1.59
CA LEU A 143 12.30 11.93 0.78
C LEU A 143 12.87 13.36 0.97
N ARG A 144 12.51 14.01 2.08
CA ARG A 144 12.92 15.38 2.44
C ARG A 144 14.33 15.46 3.01
#